data_AF-Q1ARV4-F1
#
_entry.id   AF-Q1ARV4-F1
#
_cell.length_a   1.000
_cell.length_b   1.000
_cell.length_c   1.000
_cell.angle_alpha   90.00
_cell.angle_beta   90.00
_cell.angle_gamma   90.00
#
_symmetry.space_group_name_H-M   'P 1'
#
loop_
_entity.id
_entity.type
_entity.pdbx_description
1 polymer ?
#
loop_
_entity_poly.entity_id
_entity_poly.type
_entity_poly.pdbx_seq_one_letter_code
_entity_poly.pdbx_strand_id
1 'polypeptide(L)'
;MTEQRTQQQRTGRSPLQTERGNTVIQDSVVAKIAGIAAQEVEGIRMGGTASQAVSGIIGGITGGRGGQTQGVSVEVGQEEAAIDLTLTAEYGKSIPQISEAVRRNVINRVESLVGLRVTEVNITVSDIFFPQQEREEERRRELEQEQQQQQQRVQ
;
A
#
# COMPACT_ATOMS: atom_id res chain seq x y z
N MET A 1 -38.77 19.48 -30.95
CA MET A 1 -37.57 19.77 -30.14
C MET A 1 -37.83 19.35 -28.70
N THR A 2 -37.92 18.04 -28.38
CA THR A 2 -38.25 17.64 -27.00
C THR A 2 -37.79 16.22 -26.61
N GLU A 3 -36.57 15.78 -26.96
CA GLU A 3 -36.10 14.43 -26.58
C GLU A 3 -34.61 14.37 -26.17
N GLN A 4 -34.10 15.38 -25.45
CA GLN A 4 -32.69 15.36 -24.98
C GLN A 4 -32.52 15.57 -23.46
N ARG A 5 -33.56 15.39 -22.63
CA ARG A 5 -33.48 15.69 -21.19
C ARG A 5 -33.56 14.49 -20.23
N THR A 6 -33.22 13.27 -20.66
CA THR A 6 -33.33 12.08 -19.78
C THR A 6 -32.00 11.42 -19.40
N GLN A 7 -30.84 12.07 -19.59
CA GLN A 7 -29.55 11.46 -19.22
C GLN A 7 -28.90 11.99 -17.92
N GLN A 8 -29.51 12.94 -17.21
CA GLN A 8 -28.95 13.46 -15.94
C GLN A 8 -29.68 12.88 -14.72
N GLN A 9 -29.64 11.56 -14.49
CA GLN A 9 -30.17 10.97 -13.24
C GLN A 9 -29.66 9.54 -12.94
N ARG A 10 -28.40 9.23 -13.27
CA ARG A 10 -27.75 7.96 -12.92
C ARG A 10 -26.40 8.14 -12.24
N THR A 11 -26.28 8.90 -11.16
CA THR A 11 -25.03 8.90 -10.37
C THR A 11 -25.32 9.23 -8.90
N GLY A 12 -25.77 8.23 -8.14
CA GLY A 12 -25.93 8.36 -6.69
C GLY A 12 -26.05 7.02 -5.97
N ARG A 13 -25.75 5.91 -6.64
CA ARG A 13 -25.78 4.57 -6.04
C ARG A 13 -24.40 3.95 -6.23
N SER A 14 -23.76 3.56 -5.12
CA SER A 14 -22.46 2.89 -5.16
C SER A 14 -22.49 1.66 -6.07
N PRO A 15 -21.39 1.38 -6.82
CA PRO A 15 -21.29 0.18 -7.65
C PRO A 15 -21.40 -1.12 -6.83
N LEU A 16 -21.23 -1.04 -5.51
CA LEU A 16 -21.33 -2.17 -4.59
C LEU A 16 -22.78 -2.51 -4.20
N GLN A 17 -23.74 -1.63 -4.52
CA GLN A 17 -25.15 -1.80 -4.20
C GLN A 17 -26.00 -1.96 -5.46
N THR A 18 -26.66 -3.12 -5.58
CA THR A 18 -27.55 -3.44 -6.71
C THR A 18 -28.92 -3.91 -6.22
N GLU A 19 -29.90 -3.98 -7.12
CA GLU A 19 -31.22 -4.54 -6.79
C GLU A 19 -31.18 -6.03 -6.45
N ARG A 20 -30.07 -6.72 -6.77
CA ARG A 20 -29.89 -8.16 -6.57
C ARG A 20 -29.02 -8.49 -5.36
N GLY A 21 -28.51 -7.50 -4.63
CA GLY A 21 -27.68 -7.71 -3.45
C GLY A 21 -26.67 -6.60 -3.19
N ASN A 22 -25.96 -6.74 -2.07
CA ASN A 22 -24.92 -5.83 -1.60
C ASN A 22 -23.57 -6.54 -1.51
N THR A 23 -22.50 -5.89 -1.96
CA THR A 23 -21.13 -6.37 -1.81
C THR A 23 -20.42 -5.57 -0.73
N VAL A 24 -19.94 -6.25 0.32
CA VAL A 24 -19.14 -5.63 1.39
C VAL A 24 -17.69 -6.01 1.19
N ILE A 25 -16.82 -5.02 1.10
CA ILE A 25 -15.37 -5.23 1.03
C ILE A 25 -14.79 -5.04 2.43
N GLN A 26 -14.02 -6.02 2.89
CA GLN A 26 -13.35 -5.91 4.18
C GLN A 26 -12.17 -4.95 4.12
N ASP A 27 -11.94 -4.24 5.23
CA ASP A 27 -10.83 -3.32 5.47
C ASP A 27 -9.49 -3.97 5.13
N SER A 28 -9.33 -5.27 5.44
CA SER A 28 -8.13 -6.05 5.14
C SER A 28 -7.83 -6.17 3.64
N VAL A 29 -8.84 -6.12 2.78
CA VAL A 29 -8.67 -6.15 1.32
C VAL A 29 -8.28 -4.76 0.81
N VAL A 30 -8.95 -3.72 1.31
CA VAL A 30 -8.65 -2.33 0.94
C VAL A 30 -7.24 -1.94 1.39
N ALA A 31 -6.84 -2.34 2.61
CA ALA A 31 -5.50 -2.11 3.12
C ALA A 31 -4.41 -2.76 2.27
N LYS A 32 -4.65 -3.98 1.75
CA LYS A 32 -3.70 -4.64 0.84
C LYS A 32 -3.56 -3.87 -0.48
N ILE A 33 -4.68 -3.46 -1.07
CA ILE A 33 -4.67 -2.69 -2.33
C ILE A 33 -3.99 -1.34 -2.11
N ALA A 34 -4.30 -0.63 -1.03
CA ALA A 34 -3.68 0.64 -0.68
C ALA A 34 -2.17 0.50 -0.43
N GLY A 35 -1.73 -0.57 0.26
CA GLY A 35 -0.32 -0.86 0.48
C GLY A 35 0.44 -1.13 -0.82
N ILE A 36 -0.13 -1.94 -1.71
CA ILE A 36 0.45 -2.20 -3.04
C ILE A 36 0.51 -0.90 -3.85
N ALA A 37 -0.58 -0.14 -3.89
CA ALA A 37 -0.65 1.13 -4.60
C ALA A 37 0.38 2.15 -4.08
N ALA A 38 0.61 2.22 -2.76
CA ALA A 38 1.63 3.08 -2.19
C ALA A 38 3.05 2.67 -2.63
N GLN A 39 3.32 1.37 -2.75
CA GLN A 39 4.61 0.83 -3.20
C GLN A 39 4.88 0.99 -4.70
N GLU A 40 3.86 1.24 -5.52
CA GLU A 40 4.04 1.53 -6.95
C GLU A 40 4.75 2.88 -7.18
N VAL A 41 4.77 3.77 -6.18
CA VAL A 41 5.43 5.06 -6.27
C VAL A 41 6.90 4.91 -5.91
N GLU A 42 7.78 5.31 -6.84
CA GLU A 42 9.22 5.19 -6.68
C GLU A 42 9.76 6.03 -5.52
N GLY A 43 10.71 5.48 -4.77
CA GLY A 43 11.37 6.15 -3.65
C GLY A 43 10.66 6.03 -2.31
N ILE A 44 9.81 5.01 -2.16
CA ILE A 44 9.01 4.76 -0.97
C ILE A 44 9.09 3.30 -0.58
N ARG A 45 9.02 3.06 0.73
CA ARG A 45 8.78 1.75 1.31
C ARG A 45 7.69 1.81 2.36
N MET A 46 7.00 0.69 2.53
CA MET A 46 5.97 0.52 3.55
C MET A 46 6.60 -0.08 4.81
N GLY A 47 6.45 0.62 5.93
CA GLY A 47 6.64 0.10 7.29
C GLY A 47 8.06 -0.30 7.77
N GLY A 48 8.46 0.30 8.91
CA GLY A 48 9.41 -0.23 9.91
C GLY A 48 10.90 -0.23 9.55
N THR A 49 11.76 0.13 10.51
CA THR A 49 13.22 -0.01 10.39
C THR A 49 13.59 -1.42 9.91
N ALA A 50 14.71 -1.58 9.19
CA ALA A 50 15.15 -2.86 8.60
C ALA A 50 15.12 -4.06 9.58
N SER A 51 15.17 -3.79 10.89
CA SER A 51 15.02 -4.76 11.99
C SER A 51 13.62 -5.40 12.11
N GLN A 52 12.55 -4.75 11.66
CA GLN A 52 11.16 -5.26 11.78
C GLN A 52 10.72 -6.11 10.58
N ALA A 53 11.39 -6.01 9.43
CA ALA A 53 11.11 -6.85 8.27
C ALA A 53 11.32 -8.35 8.58
N VAL A 54 12.30 -8.67 9.44
CA VAL A 54 12.58 -10.06 9.87
C VAL A 54 11.56 -10.57 10.89
N SER A 55 10.93 -9.69 11.69
CA SER A 55 9.90 -10.09 12.64
C SER A 55 8.52 -10.27 11.98
N GLY A 56 8.25 -9.60 10.85
CA GLY A 56 7.00 -9.71 10.10
C GLY A 56 6.80 -11.05 9.40
N ILE A 57 7.89 -11.69 8.95
CA ILE A 57 7.84 -13.06 8.38
C ILE A 57 7.61 -14.15 9.43
N ILE A 58 8.00 -13.92 10.69
CA ILE A 58 7.71 -14.86 11.80
C ILE A 58 6.32 -14.58 12.41
N GLY A 59 5.83 -13.34 12.36
CA GLY A 59 4.53 -12.93 12.91
C GLY A 59 3.32 -13.09 11.99
N GLY A 60 3.51 -13.44 10.71
CA GLY A 60 2.44 -13.52 9.70
C GLY A 60 1.36 -14.58 9.94
N ILE A 61 1.41 -15.33 11.05
CA ILE A 61 0.49 -16.42 11.39
C ILE A 61 -0.36 -16.13 12.64
N THR A 62 -0.06 -15.07 13.41
CA THR A 62 -0.79 -14.78 14.66
C THR A 62 -1.81 -13.67 14.49
N GLY A 63 -2.95 -14.01 13.89
CA GLY A 63 -4.30 -13.58 14.28
C GLY A 63 -4.54 -12.13 14.77
N GLY A 64 -3.84 -11.14 14.24
CA GLY A 64 -4.08 -9.73 14.54
C GLY A 64 -5.45 -9.32 14.03
N ARG A 65 -6.38 -9.05 14.97
CA ARG A 65 -7.70 -8.52 14.66
C ARG A 65 -7.57 -7.12 14.06
N GLY A 66 -7.96 -6.96 12.80
CA GLY A 66 -7.97 -5.69 12.08
C GLY A 66 -7.07 -5.74 10.85
N GLY A 67 -7.50 -5.12 9.74
CA GLY A 67 -6.87 -5.17 8.42
C GLY A 67 -5.49 -4.51 8.30
N GLN A 68 -4.66 -4.55 9.35
CA GLN A 68 -3.34 -3.94 9.35
C GLN A 68 -2.38 -4.74 8.46
N THR A 69 -2.15 -4.21 7.27
CA THR A 69 -0.94 -4.53 6.50
C THR A 69 0.18 -3.64 7.07
N GLN A 70 1.44 -4.08 7.04
CA GLN A 70 2.55 -3.37 7.67
C GLN A 70 2.60 -1.88 7.23
N GLY A 71 2.27 -0.96 8.14
CA GLY A 71 2.21 0.47 7.85
C GLY A 71 0.95 0.99 7.14
N VAL A 72 -0.16 0.23 7.11
CA VAL A 72 -1.45 0.66 6.53
C VAL A 72 -2.58 0.40 7.52
N SER A 73 -3.34 1.44 7.84
CA SER A 73 -4.63 1.34 8.50
C SER A 73 -5.71 1.85 7.55
N VAL A 74 -6.85 1.16 7.51
CA VAL A 74 -8.00 1.56 6.69
C VAL A 74 -9.24 1.40 7.53
N GLU A 75 -10.13 2.37 7.41
CA GLU A 75 -11.51 2.30 7.90
C GLU A 75 -12.44 2.37 6.69
N VAL A 76 -13.33 1.38 6.56
CA VAL A 76 -14.28 1.31 5.45
C VAL A 76 -15.71 1.52 5.93
N GLY A 77 -16.43 2.40 5.24
CA GLY A 77 -17.87 2.54 5.32
C GLY A 77 -18.58 1.68 4.27
N GLN A 78 -19.86 1.99 4.01
CA GLN A 78 -20.62 1.29 2.96
C GLN A 78 -20.25 1.72 1.54
N GLU A 79 -19.84 2.98 1.37
CA GLU A 79 -19.49 3.55 0.07
C GLU A 79 -18.16 4.31 0.09
N GLU A 80 -17.57 4.48 1.27
CA GLU A 80 -16.45 5.38 1.52
C GLU A 80 -15.31 4.65 2.23
N ALA A 81 -14.07 5.14 2.07
CA ALA A 81 -12.90 4.64 2.77
C ALA A 81 -11.96 5.79 3.19
N ALA A 82 -11.45 5.71 4.42
CA ALA A 82 -10.39 6.55 4.94
C ALA A 82 -9.11 5.71 5.12
N ILE A 83 -7.97 6.25 4.69
CA ILE A 83 -6.72 5.48 4.61
C ILE A 83 -5.59 6.23 5.32
N ASP A 84 -4.93 5.57 6.27
CA ASP A 84 -3.73 6.05 6.94
C ASP A 84 -2.51 5.20 6.53
N LEU A 85 -1.47 5.87 6.03
CA LEU A 85 -0.24 5.24 5.55
C LEU A 85 0.95 5.68 6.40
N THR A 86 1.82 4.73 6.73
CA THR A 86 3.14 4.98 7.34
C THR A 86 4.23 4.53 6.37
N LEU A 87 5.04 5.48 5.94
CA LEU A 87 6.01 5.33 4.85
C LEU A 87 7.44 5.63 5.31
N THR A 88 8.40 4.98 4.68
CA THR A 88 9.82 5.35 4.72
C THR A 88 10.19 5.94 3.36
N ALA A 89 10.76 7.15 3.34
CA ALA A 89 11.09 7.87 2.11
C ALA A 89 12.57 7.70 1.71
N GLU A 90 12.88 7.80 0.43
CA GLU A 90 14.26 7.80 -0.06
C GLU A 90 14.96 9.15 0.18
N TYR A 91 16.20 9.13 0.68
CA TYR A 91 17.01 10.33 0.81
C TYR A 91 17.26 11.00 -0.55
N GLY A 92 17.16 12.33 -0.58
CA GLY A 92 17.42 13.13 -1.78
C GLY A 92 16.19 13.35 -2.68
N LYS A 93 15.03 12.77 -2.35
CA LYS A 93 13.75 13.05 -3.02
C LYS A 93 12.87 14.00 -2.20
N SER A 94 11.99 14.74 -2.88
CA SER A 94 11.08 15.69 -2.24
C SER A 94 9.92 14.95 -1.56
N ILE A 95 9.90 14.94 -0.22
CA ILE A 95 8.83 14.30 0.56
C ILE A 95 7.44 14.81 0.15
N PRO A 96 7.17 16.12 0.04
CA PRO A 96 5.85 16.59 -0.39
C PRO A 96 5.41 16.06 -1.77
N GLN A 97 6.32 15.99 -2.74
CA GLN A 97 6.01 15.48 -4.08
C GLN A 97 5.73 13.98 -4.06
N ILE A 98 6.54 13.23 -3.31
CA ILE A 98 6.37 11.79 -3.09
C ILE A 98 5.02 11.51 -2.42
N SER A 99 4.72 12.17 -1.30
CA SER A 99 3.46 11.99 -0.57
C SER A 99 2.26 12.29 -1.44
N GLU A 100 2.34 13.34 -2.25
CA GLU A 100 1.26 13.69 -3.18
C GLU A 100 1.12 12.66 -4.31
N ALA A 101 2.23 12.11 -4.83
CA ALA A 101 2.19 11.01 -5.79
C ALA A 101 1.55 9.75 -5.20
N VAL A 102 1.88 9.37 -3.95
CA VAL A 102 1.24 8.26 -3.23
C VAL A 102 -0.24 8.50 -3.07
N ARG A 103 -0.62 9.67 -2.53
CA ARG A 103 -2.01 10.02 -2.28
C ARG A 103 -2.84 9.82 -3.54
N ARG A 104 -2.39 10.40 -4.66
CA ARG A 104 -3.09 10.23 -5.94
C ARG A 104 -3.14 8.78 -6.39
N ASN A 105 -2.04 8.03 -6.29
CA ASN A 105 -2.03 6.65 -6.76
C ASN A 105 -2.97 5.77 -5.92
N VAL A 106 -2.94 5.91 -4.59
CA VAL A 106 -3.80 5.17 -3.67
C VAL A 106 -5.28 5.48 -3.92
N ILE A 107 -5.64 6.76 -4.05
CA ILE A 107 -7.02 7.17 -4.40
C ILE A 107 -7.45 6.50 -5.69
N ASN A 108 -6.67 6.67 -6.77
CA ASN A 108 -7.01 6.13 -8.08
C ASN A 108 -7.19 4.61 -8.05
N ARG A 109 -6.29 3.89 -7.37
CA ARG A 109 -6.32 2.42 -7.30
C ARG A 109 -7.49 1.92 -6.47
N VAL A 110 -7.75 2.50 -5.30
CA VAL A 110 -8.86 2.09 -4.44
C VAL A 110 -10.20 2.39 -5.11
N GLU A 111 -10.39 3.59 -5.67
CA GLU A 111 -11.64 3.94 -6.35
C GLU A 111 -11.88 3.06 -7.58
N SER A 112 -10.84 2.80 -8.38
CA SER A 112 -10.98 2.04 -9.64
C SER A 112 -11.12 0.52 -9.43
N LEU A 113 -10.45 -0.05 -8.43
CA LEU A 113 -10.43 -1.51 -8.21
C LEU A 113 -11.48 -1.96 -7.19
N VAL A 114 -11.78 -1.13 -6.20
CA VAL A 114 -12.65 -1.48 -5.07
C VAL A 114 -14.05 -0.89 -5.24
N GLY A 115 -14.18 0.24 -5.94
CA GLY A 115 -15.47 0.91 -6.11
C GLY A 115 -15.95 1.66 -4.86
N LEU A 116 -15.07 1.89 -3.89
CA LEU A 116 -15.29 2.77 -2.74
C LEU A 116 -14.74 4.16 -3.06
N ARG A 117 -15.42 5.21 -2.61
CA ARG A 117 -14.93 6.60 -2.69
C ARG A 117 -13.91 6.84 -1.59
N VAL A 118 -12.76 7.41 -1.91
CA VAL A 118 -11.75 7.73 -0.88
C VAL A 118 -12.03 9.13 -0.33
N THR A 119 -12.33 9.23 0.96
CA THR A 119 -12.59 10.51 1.63
C THR A 119 -11.30 11.24 1.94
N GLU A 120 -10.31 10.51 2.46
CA GLU A 120 -9.00 11.04 2.81
C GLU A 120 -7.89 9.99 2.74
N VAL A 121 -6.67 10.49 2.50
CA VAL A 121 -5.44 9.71 2.62
C VAL A 121 -4.42 10.50 3.44
N ASN A 122 -4.20 10.03 4.64
CA ASN A 122 -3.23 10.57 5.58
C ASN A 122 -1.91 9.81 5.45
N ILE A 123 -0.80 10.54 5.40
CA ILE A 123 0.53 9.97 5.20
C ILE A 123 1.44 10.45 6.31
N THR A 124 1.96 9.49 7.07
CA THR A 124 3.02 9.67 8.06
C THR A 124 4.33 9.17 7.46
N VAL A 125 5.36 10.01 7.41
CA VAL A 125 6.71 9.59 7.02
C VAL A 125 7.50 9.29 8.29
N SER A 126 7.76 8.02 8.55
CA SER A 126 8.39 7.56 9.81
C SER A 126 9.92 7.53 9.76
N ASP A 127 10.51 7.35 8.58
CA ASP A 127 11.96 7.16 8.44
C ASP A 127 12.45 7.53 7.01
N ILE A 128 13.77 7.60 6.82
CA ILE A 128 14.43 7.86 5.53
C ILE A 128 15.48 6.78 5.26
N PHE A 129 15.49 6.20 4.06
CA PHE A 129 16.50 5.20 3.66
C PHE A 129 17.47 5.73 2.59
N PHE A 130 18.67 5.15 2.57
CA PHE A 130 19.75 5.49 1.65
C PHE A 130 19.99 4.33 0.67
N PRO A 131 19.54 4.41 -0.59
CA PRO A 131 19.63 3.28 -1.54
C PRO A 131 21.05 2.79 -1.81
N GLN A 132 22.04 3.68 -1.68
CA GLN A 132 23.44 3.33 -1.93
C GLN A 132 24.00 2.38 -0.87
N GLN A 133 23.70 2.64 0.41
CA GLN A 133 24.18 1.82 1.52
C GLN A 133 23.64 0.39 1.45
N GLU A 134 22.36 0.24 1.07
CA GLU A 134 21.73 -1.07 0.99
C GLU A 134 22.24 -1.90 -0.18
N ARG A 135 22.46 -1.28 -1.35
CA ARG A 135 23.06 -1.97 -2.50
C ARG A 135 24.47 -2.48 -2.19
N GLU A 136 25.22 -1.76 -1.34
CA GLU A 136 26.54 -2.20 -0.88
C GLU A 136 26.43 -3.37 0.10
N GLU A 137 25.46 -3.33 1.03
CA GLU A 137 25.20 -4.43 1.96
C GLU A 137 24.72 -5.70 1.26
N GLU A 138 23.80 -5.60 0.29
CA GLU A 138 23.32 -6.72 -0.51
C GLU A 138 24.47 -7.38 -1.26
N ARG A 139 25.30 -6.57 -1.95
CA ARG A 139 26.48 -7.06 -2.66
C ARG A 139 27.45 -7.78 -1.71
N ARG A 140 27.63 -7.26 -0.50
CA ARG A 140 28.49 -7.88 0.52
C ARG A 140 27.95 -9.25 0.97
N ARG A 141 26.63 -9.34 1.19
CA ARG A 141 25.96 -10.61 1.57
C ARG A 141 26.02 -11.65 0.46
N GLU A 142 25.85 -11.26 -0.80
CA GLU A 142 25.98 -12.16 -1.96
C GLU A 142 27.39 -12.75 -2.02
N LEU A 143 28.42 -11.91 -1.91
CA LEU A 143 29.82 -12.35 -1.90
C LEU A 143 30.12 -13.31 -0.75
N GLU A 144 29.56 -13.06 0.44
CA GLU A 144 29.71 -13.95 1.60
C GLU A 144 28.98 -15.28 1.40
N GLN A 145 27.78 -15.28 0.80
CA GLN A 145 27.03 -16.50 0.49
C GLN A 145 27.72 -17.35 -0.58
N GLU A 146 28.28 -16.73 -1.62
CA GLU A 146 29.04 -17.43 -2.66
C GLU A 146 30.28 -18.10 -2.09
N GLN A 147 31.02 -17.41 -1.20
CA GLN A 147 32.18 -17.98 -0.53
C GLN A 147 31.81 -19.17 0.36
N GLN A 148 30.68 -19.10 1.07
CA GLN A 148 30.18 -20.21 1.89
C GLN A 148 29.76 -21.42 1.04
N GLN A 149 29.11 -21.19 -0.10
CA GLN A 149 28.72 -22.26 -1.03
C GLN A 149 29.93 -22.94 -1.69
N GLN A 150 30.98 -22.17 -2.02
CA GLN A 150 32.22 -22.73 -2.57
C GLN A 150 32.96 -23.58 -1.55
N GLN A 151 33.00 -23.17 -0.28
CA GLN A 151 33.63 -23.95 0.80
C GLN A 151 32.89 -25.26 1.10
N GLN A 152 31.56 -25.29 0.93
CA GLN A 152 30.75 -26.51 1.11
C GLN A 152 30.90 -27.51 -0.05
N ARG A 153 31.26 -27.07 -1.26
CA ARG A 153 31.49 -27.95 -2.42
C ARG A 153 32.84 -28.68 -2.41
N VAL A 154 33.76 -28.28 -1.54
CA VAL A 154 35.14 -28.82 -1.49
C VAL A 154 35.31 -29.88 -0.37
N GLN A 155 34.23 -30.20 0.36
CA GLN A 155 34.19 -31.30 1.34
C GLN A 155 33.42 -32.52 0.82
#